data_AF-A0A2E2B6S7-F1
#
_entry.id   AF-A0A2E2B6S7-F1
#
_cell.length_a   1.000
_cell.length_b   1.000
_cell.length_c   1.000
_cell.angle_alpha   90.00
_cell.angle_beta   90.00
_cell.angle_gamma   90.00
#
_symmetry.space_group_name_H-M   'P 1'
#
loop_
_entity.id
_entity.type
_entity.pdbx_description
1 polymer ?
#
loop_
_entity_poly.entity_id
_entity_poly.type
_entity_poly.pdbx_seq_one_letter_code
_entity_poly.pdbx_strand_id
1 'polypeptide(L)'
;MDLMSEHLELDCPACGVRFVLDHAFAGSICRCSSCGALVSVDEDMAKPVSDEENARHDDPRQNMTAADIHPTVLSEQRAMAGRSVMAYQRDLPPTQTGMRLWRIFIVTMLMGIIVGFAAWLVDQQKHLPPPADKVQRTDTDTATTGTDLTSHAPEFFSIKLDSPTVILIDATASTGDWLNDIKAEIHKLHEVLQESGTPVTFVFFNGTQIDMPRIESTQPLDEKVLDGIEPAGQLLPSDAISRLGHDHLPRMVLLSAQALTANQVQAINKVLNSDTQFDAVWHGHDPQGLALVIEQHGGKYVVLADGQN
;
A
#
# COMPACT_ATOMS: atom_id res chain seq x y z
N MET A 1 -42.56 6.20 -14.90
CA MET A 1 -41.53 7.13 -15.40
C MET A 1 -40.24 6.34 -15.39
N ASP A 2 -39.91 5.72 -16.54
CA ASP A 2 -38.64 5.02 -16.70
C ASP A 2 -37.54 6.07 -16.74
N LEU A 3 -36.71 6.11 -15.70
CA LEU A 3 -35.44 6.82 -15.72
C LEU A 3 -34.51 6.01 -16.62
N MET A 4 -34.51 6.30 -17.92
CA MET A 4 -33.50 5.75 -18.82
C MET A 4 -32.15 6.29 -18.34
N SER A 5 -31.39 5.44 -17.64
CA SER A 5 -30.01 5.73 -17.28
C SER A 5 -29.20 5.61 -18.56
N GLU A 6 -28.97 6.74 -19.23
CA GLU A 6 -28.02 6.83 -20.32
C GLU A 6 -26.63 6.60 -19.72
N HIS A 7 -25.97 5.55 -20.18
CA HIS A 7 -24.62 5.20 -19.76
C HIS A 7 -23.63 5.55 -20.88
N LEU A 8 -22.44 6.01 -20.50
CA LEU A 8 -21.31 6.24 -21.41
C LEU A 8 -20.46 4.97 -21.51
N GLU A 9 -20.32 4.42 -22.72
CA GLU A 9 -19.36 3.34 -23.00
C GLU A 9 -18.03 3.94 -23.45
N LEU A 10 -16.95 3.65 -22.71
CA LEU A 10 -15.59 4.14 -23.01
C LEU A 10 -14.60 2.97 -23.05
N ASP A 11 -13.62 3.06 -23.93
CA ASP A 11 -12.50 2.11 -23.99
C ASP A 11 -11.25 2.74 -23.35
N CYS A 12 -10.58 2.03 -22.44
CA CYS A 12 -9.37 2.53 -21.79
C CYS A 12 -8.21 2.64 -22.80
N PRO A 13 -7.57 3.81 -22.99
CA PRO A 13 -6.49 3.96 -23.96
C PRO A 13 -5.23 3.16 -23.62
N ALA A 14 -5.06 2.75 -22.35
CA ALA A 14 -3.89 2.00 -21.90
C ALA A 14 -4.03 0.48 -22.11
N CYS A 15 -5.19 -0.11 -21.81
CA CYS A 15 -5.38 -1.56 -21.85
C CYS A 15 -6.50 -2.05 -22.80
N GLY A 16 -7.27 -1.14 -23.41
CA GLY A 16 -8.35 -1.47 -24.35
C GLY A 16 -9.60 -2.07 -23.71
N VAL A 17 -9.67 -2.15 -22.37
CA VAL A 17 -10.87 -2.65 -21.66
C VAL A 17 -11.98 -1.62 -21.74
N ARG A 18 -13.19 -2.08 -22.10
CA ARG A 18 -14.41 -1.27 -22.13
C ARG A 18 -15.01 -1.15 -20.73
N PHE A 19 -15.41 0.04 -20.34
CA PHE A 19 -16.11 0.31 -19.08
C PHE A 19 -17.30 1.23 -19.31
N VAL A 20 -18.30 1.08 -18.45
CA VAL A 20 -19.59 1.77 -18.54
C VAL A 20 -19.66 2.77 -17.39
N LEU A 21 -19.83 4.05 -17.69
CA LEU A 21 -19.98 5.13 -16.72
C LEU A 21 -21.38 5.72 -16.77
N ASP A 22 -21.78 6.38 -15.69
CA ASP A 22 -22.93 7.26 -15.70
C ASP A 22 -22.60 8.54 -16.47
N HIS A 23 -23.56 9.11 -17.21
CA HIS A 23 -23.42 10.41 -17.87
C HIS A 23 -22.97 11.54 -16.93
N ALA A 24 -23.24 11.42 -15.63
CA ALA A 24 -22.74 12.35 -14.60
C ALA A 24 -21.20 12.47 -14.56
N PHE A 25 -20.46 11.54 -15.16
CA PHE A 25 -18.99 11.56 -15.22
C PHE A 25 -18.42 12.31 -16.43
N ALA A 26 -19.23 12.87 -17.34
CA ALA A 26 -18.71 13.67 -18.44
C ALA A 26 -17.92 14.90 -17.93
N GLY A 27 -16.79 15.21 -18.57
CA GLY A 27 -15.87 16.27 -18.13
C GLY A 27 -15.02 15.92 -16.90
N SER A 28 -15.15 14.72 -16.33
CA SER A 28 -14.38 14.28 -15.17
C SER A 28 -13.18 13.39 -15.54
N ILE A 29 -12.31 13.12 -14.57
CA ILE A 29 -11.22 12.15 -14.70
C ILE A 29 -11.61 10.90 -13.90
N CYS A 30 -11.66 9.76 -14.58
CA CYS A 30 -11.95 8.46 -13.98
C CYS A 30 -10.72 7.56 -13.99
N ARG A 31 -10.73 6.50 -13.17
CA ARG A 31 -9.63 5.52 -13.10
C ARG A 31 -10.11 4.19 -13.66
N CYS A 32 -9.38 3.63 -14.62
CA CYS A 32 -9.69 2.31 -15.16
C CYS A 32 -9.57 1.25 -14.05
N SER A 33 -10.65 0.49 -13.81
CA SER A 33 -10.68 -0.55 -12.78
C SER A 33 -9.71 -1.71 -13.05
N SER A 34 -9.38 -1.96 -14.33
CA SER A 34 -8.49 -3.07 -14.72
C SER A 34 -7.01 -2.73 -14.58
N CYS A 35 -6.56 -1.57 -15.10
CA CYS A 35 -5.13 -1.22 -15.15
C CYS A 35 -4.74 -0.02 -14.30
N GLY A 36 -5.69 0.69 -13.68
CA GLY A 36 -5.44 1.84 -12.83
C GLY A 36 -5.06 3.14 -13.56
N ALA A 37 -5.03 3.14 -14.89
CA ALA A 37 -4.75 4.33 -15.70
C ALA A 37 -5.86 5.39 -15.52
N LEU A 38 -5.46 6.67 -15.50
CA LEU A 38 -6.39 7.79 -15.48
C LEU A 38 -6.90 8.06 -16.90
N VAL A 39 -8.22 8.21 -17.05
CA VAL A 39 -8.91 8.47 -18.31
C VAL A 39 -9.76 9.71 -18.14
N SER A 40 -9.53 10.71 -18.98
CA SER A 40 -10.38 11.91 -19.04
C SER A 40 -11.60 11.62 -19.91
N VAL A 41 -12.79 11.92 -19.39
CA VAL A 41 -14.05 11.83 -20.13
C VAL A 41 -14.32 13.19 -20.77
N ASP A 42 -14.48 13.23 -22.09
CA ASP A 42 -14.76 14.48 -22.80
C ASP A 42 -16.11 15.06 -22.36
N GLU A 43 -16.18 16.37 -22.17
CA GLU A 43 -17.40 17.07 -21.72
C GLU A 43 -18.50 17.00 -22.81
N ASP A 44 -18.10 16.97 -24.07
CA ASP A 44 -19.04 16.89 -25.20
C ASP A 44 -19.75 15.54 -25.30
N MET A 45 -19.26 14.49 -24.62
CA MET A 45 -19.94 13.20 -24.58
C MET A 45 -21.21 13.18 -23.71
N ALA A 46 -21.40 14.19 -22.83
CA ALA A 46 -22.64 14.32 -22.07
C ALA A 46 -23.79 14.94 -22.86
N LYS A 47 -23.54 15.52 -24.04
CA LYS A 47 -24.61 16.16 -24.81
C LYS A 47 -25.50 15.06 -25.39
N PRO A 48 -26.78 14.99 -24.99
CA PRO A 48 -27.72 14.08 -25.64
C PRO A 48 -27.71 14.43 -27.12
N VAL A 49 -27.49 13.43 -27.96
CA VAL A 49 -27.61 13.58 -29.41
C VAL A 49 -29.06 13.97 -29.65
N SER A 50 -29.32 15.26 -29.79
CA SER A 50 -30.67 15.74 -30.08
C SER A 50 -31.01 15.23 -31.47
N ASP A 51 -31.92 14.27 -31.54
CA ASP A 51 -32.46 13.67 -32.77
C ASP A 51 -33.16 14.68 -33.72
N GLU A 52 -33.04 15.98 -33.48
CA GLU A 52 -33.67 17.05 -34.28
C GLU A 52 -32.84 17.50 -35.50
N GLU A 53 -31.58 17.09 -35.65
CA GLU A 53 -30.74 17.52 -36.79
C GLU A 53 -30.61 16.46 -37.91
N ASN A 54 -31.72 15.80 -38.25
CA ASN A 54 -31.80 14.95 -39.45
C ASN A 54 -33.00 15.27 -40.35
N ALA A 55 -33.58 16.46 -40.22
CA ALA A 55 -34.61 16.96 -41.11
C ALA A 55 -34.03 17.91 -42.19
N ARG A 56 -33.72 17.32 -43.35
CA ARG A 56 -33.70 17.95 -44.68
C ARG A 56 -32.61 19.01 -44.96
N HIS A 57 -31.55 18.56 -45.62
CA HIS A 57 -30.98 19.34 -46.72
C HIS A 57 -30.57 18.43 -47.89
N ASP A 58 -31.45 18.38 -48.89
CA ASP A 58 -31.15 17.85 -50.21
C ASP A 58 -30.40 18.92 -51.04
N ASP A 59 -29.29 18.49 -51.65
CA ASP A 59 -28.66 18.98 -52.91
C ASP A 59 -27.70 20.20 -52.87
N PRO A 60 -26.71 20.34 -53.80
CA PRO A 60 -25.97 19.37 -54.63
C PRO A 60 -24.43 19.44 -54.45
N ARG A 61 -23.76 18.33 -54.82
CA ARG A 61 -22.43 18.25 -55.47
C ARG A 61 -21.49 19.47 -55.33
N GLN A 62 -20.54 19.39 -54.42
CA GLN A 62 -19.23 20.03 -54.59
C GLN A 62 -18.12 18.99 -54.55
N ASN A 63 -17.56 18.72 -55.73
CA ASN A 63 -16.24 18.13 -55.88
C ASN A 63 -15.22 19.08 -55.24
N MET A 64 -14.69 18.74 -54.07
CA MET A 64 -13.42 19.28 -53.60
C MET A 64 -12.33 18.24 -53.86
N THR A 65 -11.44 18.63 -54.76
CA THR A 65 -10.23 17.94 -55.18
C THR A 65 -9.25 17.75 -54.02
N ALA A 66 -8.64 16.57 -53.99
CA ALA A 66 -7.61 16.13 -53.04
C ALA A 66 -6.25 16.86 -53.22
N ALA A 67 -6.22 18.18 -53.09
CA ALA A 67 -5.00 18.98 -53.32
C ALA A 67 -4.52 19.84 -52.14
N ASP A 68 -5.27 19.97 -51.03
CA ASP A 68 -4.87 20.83 -49.91
C ASP A 68 -4.72 20.08 -48.57
N ILE A 69 -3.98 18.97 -48.59
CA ILE A 69 -3.33 18.47 -47.37
C ILE A 69 -1.95 19.12 -47.33
N HIS A 70 -1.84 20.25 -46.63
CA HIS A 70 -0.54 20.76 -46.19
C HIS A 70 0.01 19.83 -45.10
N PRO A 71 1.12 19.11 -45.32
CA PRO A 71 1.86 18.52 -44.22
C PRO A 71 2.54 19.65 -43.46
N THR A 72 2.04 19.96 -42.26
CA THR A 72 2.74 20.78 -41.30
C THR A 72 4.04 20.08 -40.91
N VAL A 73 5.10 20.59 -41.54
CA VAL A 73 6.53 20.52 -41.24
C VAL A 73 6.81 20.19 -39.77
N LEU A 74 7.09 18.91 -39.49
CA LEU A 74 7.58 18.42 -38.19
C LEU A 74 8.95 17.72 -38.33
N SER A 75 9.70 17.99 -39.40
CA SER A 75 10.96 17.30 -39.71
C SER A 75 12.24 18.13 -39.55
N GLU A 76 12.17 19.45 -39.31
CA GLU A 76 13.40 20.28 -39.23
C GLU A 76 13.91 20.60 -37.81
N GLN A 77 13.07 20.51 -36.76
CA GLN A 77 13.54 20.76 -35.39
C GLN A 77 14.32 19.60 -34.75
N ARG A 78 14.28 18.38 -35.31
CA ARG A 78 15.06 17.25 -34.80
C ARG A 78 16.50 17.18 -35.30
N ALA A 79 16.88 17.96 -36.32
CA ALA A 79 18.24 17.93 -36.87
C ALA A 79 19.22 18.89 -36.18
N MET A 80 18.74 19.87 -35.40
CA MET A 80 19.61 20.85 -34.70
C MET A 80 19.85 20.55 -33.22
N ALA A 81 19.10 19.62 -32.62
CA ALA A 81 19.30 19.22 -31.21
C ALA A 81 20.50 18.29 -30.98
N GLY A 82 21.16 17.80 -32.04
CA GLY A 82 22.26 16.82 -31.96
C GLY A 82 23.67 17.39 -32.08
N ARG A 83 23.87 18.70 -32.27
CA ARG A 83 25.19 19.28 -32.62
C ARG A 83 25.81 20.29 -31.64
N SER A 84 25.16 20.59 -30.51
CA SER A 84 25.67 21.59 -29.55
C SER A 84 26.40 21.03 -28.33
N VAL A 85 26.53 19.70 -28.18
CA VAL A 85 27.05 19.10 -26.93
C VAL A 85 28.60 18.99 -26.88
N MET A 86 29.32 19.24 -27.97
CA MET A 86 30.78 18.94 -28.04
C MET A 86 31.72 20.16 -27.89
N ALA A 87 31.25 21.37 -27.59
CA ALA A 87 32.10 22.57 -27.59
C ALA A 87 32.44 23.18 -26.21
N TYR A 88 31.96 22.62 -25.09
CA TYR A 88 32.13 23.23 -23.76
C TYR A 88 33.15 22.51 -22.86
N GLN A 89 34.33 22.17 -23.40
CA GLN A 89 35.36 21.45 -22.63
C GLN A 89 36.74 22.09 -22.56
N ARG A 90 36.89 23.39 -22.86
CA ARG A 90 38.14 24.11 -22.55
C ARG A 90 37.83 25.41 -21.82
N ASP A 91 38.58 25.59 -20.74
CA ASP A 91 38.65 26.77 -19.85
C ASP A 91 37.74 26.76 -18.61
N LEU A 92 38.00 25.80 -17.71
CA LEU A 92 37.65 25.96 -16.30
C LEU A 92 38.73 26.81 -15.60
N PRO A 93 38.39 27.92 -14.94
CA PRO A 93 39.36 28.79 -14.28
C PRO A 93 40.08 28.05 -13.15
N PRO A 94 41.41 28.22 -13.00
CA PRO A 94 42.25 27.45 -12.07
C PRO A 94 41.90 27.65 -10.58
N THR A 95 41.03 28.60 -10.25
CA THR A 95 40.59 28.90 -8.89
C THR A 95 39.47 27.98 -8.39
N GLN A 96 38.76 27.24 -9.26
CA GLN A 96 37.71 26.31 -8.84
C GLN A 96 38.21 24.90 -8.49
N THR A 97 39.41 24.51 -8.95
CA THR A 97 39.95 23.17 -8.72
C THR A 97 40.27 22.93 -7.24
N GLY A 98 40.78 23.95 -6.54
CA GLY A 98 41.06 23.88 -5.10
C GLY A 98 39.81 23.65 -4.24
N MET A 99 38.68 24.29 -4.59
CA MET A 99 37.43 24.14 -3.84
C MET A 99 36.80 22.75 -4.01
N ARG A 100 36.98 22.11 -5.17
CA ARG A 100 36.52 20.73 -5.41
C ARG A 100 37.33 19.72 -4.60
N LEU A 101 38.66 19.85 -4.59
CA LEU A 101 39.54 18.99 -3.79
C LEU A 101 39.25 19.14 -2.29
N TRP A 102 39.01 20.36 -1.82
CA TRP A 102 38.63 20.61 -0.42
C TRP A 102 37.31 19.95 -0.02
N ARG A 103 36.29 20.01 -0.88
CA ARG A 103 35.01 19.32 -0.64
C ARG A 103 35.17 17.81 -0.57
N ILE A 104 35.96 17.22 -1.48
CA ILE A 104 36.24 15.78 -1.45
C ILE A 104 36.94 15.41 -0.14
N PHE A 105 37.94 16.19 0.29
CA PHE A 105 38.64 15.97 1.55
C PHE A 105 37.70 15.99 2.76
N ILE A 106 36.80 16.98 2.85
CA ILE A 106 35.80 17.07 3.94
C ILE A 106 34.87 15.85 3.96
N VAL A 107 34.33 15.45 2.80
CA VAL A 107 33.41 14.30 2.71
C VAL A 107 34.12 13.01 3.12
N THR A 108 35.37 12.83 2.69
CA THR A 108 36.16 11.63 3.01
C THR A 108 36.50 11.58 4.50
N MET A 109 36.83 12.73 5.10
CA MET A 109 37.09 12.86 6.54
C MET A 109 35.82 12.54 7.37
N LEU A 110 34.65 13.07 6.99
CA LEU A 110 33.39 12.80 7.67
C LEU A 110 33.02 11.31 7.60
N MET A 111 33.17 10.69 6.43
CA MET A 111 32.99 9.24 6.28
C MET A 111 33.92 8.44 7.21
N GLY A 112 35.19 8.84 7.31
CA GLY A 112 36.14 8.21 8.23
C GLY A 112 35.74 8.32 9.70
N ILE A 113 35.20 9.46 10.12
CA ILE A 113 34.70 9.68 11.49
C ILE A 113 33.49 8.78 11.77
N ILE A 114 32.53 8.68 10.83
CA ILE A 114 31.34 7.85 11.00
C ILE A 114 31.72 6.37 11.13
N VAL A 115 32.62 5.88 10.26
CA VAL A 115 33.09 4.49 10.32
C VAL A 115 33.87 4.23 11.62
N GLY A 116 34.72 5.17 12.05
CA GLY A 116 35.44 5.07 13.32
C GLY A 116 34.50 5.03 14.53
N PHE A 117 33.44 5.86 14.53
CA PHE A 117 32.44 5.89 15.59
C PHE A 117 31.60 4.61 15.64
N ALA A 118 31.21 4.07 14.48
CA ALA A 118 30.51 2.79 14.40
C ALA A 118 31.36 1.63 14.91
N ALA A 119 32.64 1.55 14.52
CA ALA A 119 33.57 0.54 15.03
C ALA A 119 33.76 0.65 16.55
N TRP A 120 33.86 1.88 17.06
CA TRP A 120 33.96 2.13 18.51
C TRP A 120 32.70 1.71 19.28
N LEU A 121 31.50 1.93 18.74
CA LEU A 121 30.25 1.47 19.35
C LEU A 121 30.17 -0.07 19.44
N VAL A 122 30.62 -0.77 18.39
CA VAL A 122 30.68 -2.24 18.39
C VAL A 122 31.69 -2.77 19.41
N ASP A 123 32.81 -2.07 19.61
CA ASP A 123 33.81 -2.47 20.60
C ASP A 123 33.32 -2.28 22.04
N GLN A 124 32.59 -1.19 22.32
CA GLN A 124 31.94 -0.95 23.61
C GLN A 124 30.94 -2.07 23.98
N GLN A 125 30.23 -2.64 23.00
CA GLN A 125 29.29 -3.73 23.27
C GLN A 125 29.95 -5.00 23.80
N LYS A 126 31.23 -5.25 23.48
CA LYS A 126 31.96 -6.45 23.95
C LYS A 126 32.31 -6.40 25.43
N HIS A 127 32.25 -5.22 26.06
CA HIS A 127 32.55 -5.02 27.47
C HIS A 127 31.32 -4.95 28.37
N LEU A 128 30.11 -5.09 27.80
CA LEU A 128 28.90 -5.25 28.61
C LEU A 128 28.94 -6.64 29.28
N PRO A 129 28.80 -6.72 30.61
CA PRO A 129 28.69 -8.00 31.30
C PRO A 129 27.50 -8.77 30.69
N PRO A 130 27.62 -10.09 30.51
CA PRO A 130 26.51 -10.89 29.99
C PRO A 130 25.28 -10.63 30.86
N PRO A 131 24.09 -10.44 30.25
CA PRO A 131 22.87 -10.20 31.00
C PRO A 131 22.70 -11.32 32.03
N ALA A 132 22.46 -10.93 33.28
CA ALA A 132 22.32 -11.87 34.37
C ALA A 132 21.19 -12.84 34.05
N ASP A 133 21.57 -14.10 33.86
CA ASP A 133 20.70 -15.22 33.55
C ASP A 133 19.82 -15.53 34.78
N LYS A 134 18.72 -14.78 34.91
CA LYS A 134 17.66 -15.00 35.90
C LYS A 134 16.31 -14.74 35.26
N VAL A 135 15.97 -15.54 34.26
CA VAL A 135 14.57 -15.88 34.02
C VAL A 135 14.37 -17.26 34.61
N GLN A 136 13.83 -17.29 35.85
CA GLN A 136 13.14 -18.48 36.32
C GLN A 136 12.01 -18.74 35.34
N ARG A 137 12.21 -19.72 34.47
CA ARG A 137 11.17 -20.34 33.67
C ARG A 137 10.21 -20.97 34.67
N THR A 138 9.11 -20.30 34.94
CA THR A 138 7.95 -20.94 35.57
C THR A 138 7.39 -21.84 34.48
N ASP A 139 7.86 -23.08 34.45
CA ASP A 139 7.25 -24.15 33.67
C ASP A 139 5.77 -24.22 34.09
N THR A 140 4.93 -23.58 33.29
CA THR A 140 3.48 -23.69 33.40
C THR A 140 3.09 -24.83 32.48
N ASP A 141 3.51 -26.04 32.86
CA ASP A 141 2.91 -27.29 32.40
C ASP A 141 1.51 -27.38 33.03
N THR A 142 0.61 -26.52 32.57
CA THR A 142 -0.83 -26.78 32.71
C THR A 142 -1.25 -27.48 31.42
N ALA A 143 -0.96 -28.78 31.36
CA ALA A 143 -1.67 -29.67 30.46
C ALA A 143 -3.13 -29.73 30.92
N THR A 144 -3.97 -28.87 30.36
CA THR A 144 -5.42 -28.89 30.53
C THR A 144 -5.95 -30.09 29.75
N THR A 145 -6.00 -31.25 30.42
CA THR A 145 -6.88 -32.36 30.03
C THR A 145 -8.31 -31.85 29.92
N GLY A 146 -8.92 -32.14 28.76
CA GLY A 146 -10.07 -31.41 28.24
C GLY A 146 -11.29 -31.34 29.15
N THR A 147 -11.87 -30.13 29.24
CA THR A 147 -13.32 -29.88 29.34
C THR A 147 -13.71 -28.39 29.32
N ASP A 148 -12.81 -27.46 28.95
CA ASP A 148 -13.15 -26.03 28.91
C ASP A 148 -12.52 -25.25 27.73
N LEU A 149 -12.49 -25.86 26.54
CA LEU A 149 -12.05 -25.21 25.29
C LEU A 149 -12.97 -24.03 24.88
N THR A 150 -14.12 -23.86 25.54
CA THR A 150 -15.05 -22.76 25.29
C THR A 150 -14.74 -21.48 26.05
N SER A 151 -13.81 -21.48 27.03
CA SER A 151 -13.62 -20.31 27.91
C SER A 151 -12.51 -19.34 27.49
N HIS A 152 -11.63 -19.70 26.56
CA HIS A 152 -10.49 -18.85 26.20
C HIS A 152 -10.47 -18.59 24.70
N ALA A 153 -11.00 -17.43 24.30
CA ALA A 153 -10.83 -16.92 22.95
C ALA A 153 -9.33 -16.90 22.60
N PRO A 154 -8.95 -17.38 21.41
CA PRO A 154 -7.55 -17.46 21.05
C PRO A 154 -6.92 -16.06 20.97
N GLU A 155 -5.63 -15.97 21.31
CA GLU A 155 -4.88 -14.73 21.28
C GLU A 155 -3.97 -14.69 20.06
N PHE A 156 -3.95 -13.56 19.35
CA PHE A 156 -3.03 -13.27 18.26
C PHE A 156 -2.18 -12.07 18.65
N PHE A 157 -0.89 -12.27 18.95
CA PHE A 157 0.00 -11.22 19.48
C PHE A 157 -0.63 -10.44 20.65
N SER A 158 -1.16 -11.15 21.65
CA SER A 158 -1.88 -10.59 22.81
C SER A 158 -3.22 -9.89 22.49
N ILE A 159 -3.73 -9.94 21.26
CA ILE A 159 -5.08 -9.50 20.91
C ILE A 159 -6.02 -10.69 21.00
N LYS A 160 -7.06 -10.63 21.83
CA LYS A 160 -8.09 -11.68 21.93
C LYS A 160 -9.00 -11.64 20.70
N LEU A 161 -9.26 -12.81 20.10
CA LEU A 161 -10.12 -12.98 18.94
C LEU A 161 -11.46 -13.61 19.35
N ASP A 162 -12.25 -12.85 20.11
CA ASP A 162 -13.55 -13.25 20.68
C ASP A 162 -14.76 -12.81 19.84
N SER A 163 -14.52 -12.14 18.71
CA SER A 163 -15.55 -11.64 17.79
C SER A 163 -15.11 -11.78 16.33
N PRO A 164 -16.04 -11.73 15.36
CA PRO A 164 -15.67 -11.63 13.94
C PRO A 164 -14.64 -10.54 13.69
N THR A 165 -13.49 -10.88 13.13
CA THR A 165 -12.34 -9.97 13.07
C THR A 165 -11.63 -10.05 11.72
N VAL A 166 -11.30 -8.90 11.13
CA VAL A 166 -10.40 -8.82 9.98
C VAL A 166 -9.02 -8.41 10.44
N ILE A 167 -8.02 -9.25 10.17
CA ILE A 167 -6.62 -8.99 10.49
C ILE A 167 -5.94 -8.53 9.21
N LEU A 168 -5.66 -7.23 9.13
CA LEU A 168 -4.99 -6.59 8.01
C LEU A 168 -3.47 -6.64 8.24
N ILE A 169 -2.79 -7.42 7.42
CA ILE A 169 -1.37 -7.75 7.56
C ILE A 169 -0.56 -7.05 6.48
N ASP A 170 0.40 -6.27 6.94
CA ASP A 170 1.37 -5.61 6.10
C ASP A 170 2.35 -6.62 5.49
N ALA A 171 2.25 -6.85 4.20
CA ALA A 171 3.19 -7.61 3.39
C ALA A 171 4.01 -6.68 2.48
N THR A 172 4.25 -5.43 2.90
CA THR A 172 5.15 -4.53 2.17
C THR A 172 6.61 -4.83 2.46
N ALA A 173 7.52 -4.17 1.74
CA ALA A 173 8.96 -4.33 1.94
C ALA A 173 9.44 -4.02 3.39
N SER A 174 8.69 -3.25 4.18
CA SER A 174 9.05 -2.95 5.58
C SER A 174 8.86 -4.13 6.54
N THR A 175 8.01 -5.11 6.20
CA THR A 175 7.75 -6.27 7.06
C THR A 175 8.75 -7.41 6.83
N GLY A 176 9.65 -7.27 5.84
CA GLY A 176 10.50 -8.32 5.27
C GLY A 176 10.85 -9.49 6.18
N ASP A 177 11.63 -9.24 7.23
CA ASP A 177 12.18 -10.30 8.07
C ASP A 177 11.15 -10.93 9.03
N TRP A 178 10.09 -10.20 9.40
CA TRP A 178 9.05 -10.69 10.31
C TRP A 178 7.88 -11.38 9.56
N LEU A 179 7.70 -11.19 8.26
CA LEU A 179 6.55 -11.81 7.56
C LEU A 179 6.48 -13.33 7.76
N ASN A 180 7.62 -14.02 7.86
CA ASN A 180 7.66 -15.45 8.12
C ASN A 180 7.16 -15.84 9.52
N ASP A 181 7.46 -15.06 10.58
CA ASP A 181 6.94 -15.38 11.90
C ASP A 181 5.44 -15.08 11.99
N ILE A 182 4.96 -14.07 11.26
CA ILE A 182 3.51 -13.82 11.11
C ILE A 182 2.84 -15.04 10.47
N LYS A 183 3.39 -15.56 9.37
CA LYS A 183 2.85 -16.77 8.72
C LYS A 183 2.88 -17.98 9.65
N ALA A 184 3.97 -18.19 10.38
CA ALA A 184 4.09 -19.28 11.35
C ALA A 184 3.05 -19.16 12.48
N GLU A 185 2.77 -17.93 12.94
CA GLU A 185 1.74 -17.69 13.95
C GLU A 185 0.33 -17.92 13.39
N ILE A 186 0.06 -17.52 12.15
CA ILE A 186 -1.19 -17.82 11.46
C ILE A 186 -1.41 -19.32 11.34
N HIS A 187 -0.37 -20.11 11.01
CA HIS A 187 -0.47 -21.56 10.96
C HIS A 187 -0.94 -22.16 12.31
N LYS A 188 -0.29 -21.76 13.42
CA LYS A 188 -0.69 -22.25 14.76
C LYS A 188 -2.12 -21.82 15.11
N LEU A 189 -2.44 -20.56 14.83
CA LEU A 189 -3.72 -19.97 15.20
C LEU A 189 -4.87 -20.54 14.36
N HIS A 190 -4.62 -20.89 13.10
CA HIS A 190 -5.66 -21.37 12.18
C HIS A 190 -6.31 -22.66 12.67
N GLU A 191 -5.53 -23.61 13.19
CA GLU A 191 -6.06 -24.85 13.79
C GLU A 191 -7.00 -24.56 14.96
N VAL A 192 -6.59 -23.64 15.85
CA VAL A 192 -7.39 -23.24 17.01
C VAL A 192 -8.66 -22.48 16.60
N LEU A 193 -8.56 -21.63 15.57
CA LEU A 193 -9.69 -20.85 15.08
C LEU A 193 -10.77 -21.73 14.44
N GLN A 194 -10.39 -22.80 13.73
CA GLN A 194 -11.33 -23.78 13.17
C GLN A 194 -12.18 -24.44 14.27
N GLU A 195 -11.61 -24.70 15.44
CA GLU A 195 -12.33 -25.25 16.59
C GLU A 195 -13.20 -24.20 17.30
N SER A 196 -12.76 -22.94 17.37
CA SER A 196 -13.46 -21.87 18.08
C SER A 196 -14.78 -21.45 17.42
N GLY A 197 -14.90 -21.61 16.09
CA GLY A 197 -16.04 -21.14 15.30
C GLY A 197 -16.13 -19.61 15.13
N THR A 198 -15.19 -18.83 15.69
CA THR A 198 -15.14 -17.37 15.49
C THR A 198 -14.53 -17.07 14.12
N PRO A 199 -15.25 -16.37 13.22
CA PRO A 199 -14.75 -16.09 11.88
C PRO A 199 -13.66 -15.02 11.93
N VAL A 200 -12.49 -15.35 11.40
CA VAL A 200 -11.34 -14.44 11.30
C VAL A 200 -10.86 -14.46 9.85
N THR A 201 -10.66 -13.29 9.28
CA THR A 201 -10.14 -13.15 7.91
C THR A 201 -8.79 -12.47 7.95
N PHE A 202 -7.75 -13.16 7.48
CA PHE A 202 -6.41 -12.60 7.28
C PHE A 202 -6.35 -11.98 5.89
N VAL A 203 -6.01 -10.70 5.82
CA VAL A 203 -5.92 -9.94 4.56
C VAL A 203 -4.53 -9.36 4.42
N PHE A 204 -3.82 -9.71 3.35
CA PHE A 204 -2.44 -9.26 3.15
C PHE A 204 -2.37 -8.12 2.13
N PHE A 205 -1.57 -7.10 2.43
CA PHE A 205 -1.42 -5.95 1.55
C PHE A 205 0.06 -5.63 1.29
N ASN A 206 0.45 -5.55 0.02
CA ASN A 206 1.84 -5.29 -0.40
C ASN A 206 1.95 -4.11 -1.40
N GLY A 207 0.85 -3.68 -2.03
CA GLY A 207 0.86 -2.57 -2.99
C GLY A 207 1.31 -2.91 -4.40
N THR A 208 1.73 -4.14 -4.68
CA THR A 208 1.94 -4.63 -6.05
C THR A 208 0.68 -5.26 -6.61
N GLN A 209 -0.14 -5.86 -5.75
CA GLN A 209 -1.37 -6.53 -6.14
C GLN A 209 -2.57 -5.59 -5.97
N ILE A 210 -3.47 -5.62 -6.97
CA ILE A 210 -4.77 -4.93 -6.90
C ILE A 210 -5.64 -5.65 -5.86
N ASP A 211 -5.71 -6.97 -5.99
CA ASP A 211 -6.40 -7.85 -5.06
C ASP A 211 -5.50 -8.19 -3.88
N MET A 212 -6.02 -8.01 -2.67
CA MET A 212 -5.33 -8.37 -1.43
C MET A 212 -5.61 -9.85 -1.14
N PRO A 213 -4.60 -10.74 -1.06
CA PRO A 213 -4.80 -12.13 -0.69
C PRO A 213 -5.58 -12.25 0.61
N ARG A 214 -6.60 -13.11 0.62
CA ARG A 214 -7.49 -13.34 1.77
C ARG A 214 -7.45 -14.80 2.17
N ILE A 215 -7.38 -15.05 3.47
CA ILE A 215 -7.45 -16.39 4.07
C ILE A 215 -8.51 -16.33 5.17
N GLU A 216 -9.55 -17.15 5.06
CA GLU A 216 -10.61 -17.24 6.04
C GLU A 216 -10.35 -18.40 7.00
N SER A 217 -10.50 -18.17 8.31
CA SER A 217 -10.32 -19.21 9.32
C SER A 217 -11.33 -20.36 9.23
N THR A 218 -12.45 -20.13 8.54
CA THR A 218 -13.52 -21.12 8.31
C THR A 218 -13.19 -22.09 7.18
N GLN A 219 -12.17 -21.80 6.37
CA GLN A 219 -11.74 -22.64 5.25
C GLN A 219 -10.43 -23.35 5.61
N PRO A 220 -10.12 -24.52 5.01
CA PRO A 220 -8.80 -25.12 5.15
C PRO A 220 -7.71 -24.14 4.70
N LEU A 221 -6.61 -24.06 5.46
CA LEU A 221 -5.48 -23.21 5.13
C LEU A 221 -4.85 -23.63 3.80
N ASP A 222 -4.91 -22.77 2.79
CA ASP A 222 -4.19 -22.97 1.53
C ASP A 222 -2.73 -22.56 1.71
N GLU A 223 -1.88 -23.53 2.05
CA GLU A 223 -0.45 -23.32 2.25
C GLU A 223 0.23 -22.68 1.03
N LYS A 224 -0.22 -22.98 -0.19
CA LYS A 224 0.38 -22.39 -1.40
C LYS A 224 0.08 -20.91 -1.50
N VAL A 225 -1.13 -20.50 -1.12
CA VAL A 225 -1.50 -19.08 -1.06
C VAL A 225 -0.69 -18.39 0.02
N LEU A 226 -0.63 -18.94 1.24
CA LEU A 226 0.10 -18.34 2.34
C LEU A 226 1.60 -18.23 2.06
N ASP A 227 2.23 -19.29 1.58
CA ASP A 227 3.66 -19.33 1.25
C ASP A 227 4.00 -18.40 0.08
N GLY A 228 3.11 -18.29 -0.92
CA GLY A 228 3.27 -17.43 -2.08
C GLY A 228 3.18 -15.92 -1.79
N ILE A 229 2.79 -15.51 -0.58
CA ILE A 229 2.77 -14.10 -0.19
C ILE A 229 4.19 -13.63 0.10
N GLU A 230 4.77 -12.85 -0.80
CA GLU A 230 6.10 -12.26 -0.63
C GLU A 230 6.01 -10.79 -0.21
N PRO A 231 6.98 -10.30 0.58
CA PRO A 231 7.04 -8.89 0.92
C PRO A 231 7.40 -8.08 -0.33
N ALA A 232 6.52 -7.17 -0.74
CA ALA A 232 6.70 -6.43 -2.00
C ALA A 232 6.10 -5.02 -1.91
N GLY A 233 6.49 -4.12 -2.81
CA GLY A 233 5.83 -2.83 -3.00
C GLY A 233 5.78 -1.91 -1.78
N GLN A 234 4.90 -0.91 -1.90
CA GLN A 234 4.58 0.06 -0.86
C GLN A 234 3.08 0.36 -0.96
N LEU A 235 2.35 0.10 0.12
CA LEU A 235 0.94 0.46 0.24
C LEU A 235 0.69 0.94 1.66
N LEU A 236 0.05 2.11 1.76
CA LEU A 236 -0.24 2.69 3.05
C LEU A 236 -1.40 1.92 3.71
N PRO A 237 -1.37 1.74 5.03
CA PRO A 237 -2.47 1.10 5.75
C PRO A 237 -3.81 1.77 5.49
N SER A 238 -3.86 3.11 5.39
CA SER A 238 -5.10 3.85 5.07
C SER A 238 -5.69 3.44 3.72
N ASP A 239 -4.85 3.20 2.72
CA ASP A 239 -5.30 2.80 1.40
C ASP A 239 -5.83 1.36 1.42
N ALA A 240 -5.15 0.46 2.13
CA ALA A 240 -5.60 -0.92 2.32
C ALA A 240 -6.94 -0.98 3.07
N ILE A 241 -7.09 -0.20 4.15
CA ILE A 241 -8.36 -0.07 4.91
C ILE A 241 -9.47 0.48 4.00
N SER A 242 -9.18 1.49 3.19
CA SER A 242 -10.19 2.07 2.28
C SER A 242 -10.74 1.05 1.27
N ARG A 243 -9.91 0.11 0.81
CA ARG A 243 -10.34 -0.98 -0.09
C ARG A 243 -11.23 -2.01 0.61
N LEU A 244 -11.16 -2.09 1.94
CA LEU A 244 -12.03 -2.93 2.76
C LEU A 244 -13.27 -2.19 3.25
N GLY A 245 -13.35 -0.87 3.08
CA GLY A 245 -14.42 -0.03 3.64
C GLY A 245 -15.83 -0.34 3.13
N HIS A 246 -15.97 -1.14 2.07
CA HIS A 246 -17.26 -1.66 1.61
C HIS A 246 -17.80 -2.81 2.47
N ASP A 247 -16.92 -3.49 3.21
CA ASP A 247 -17.29 -4.57 4.11
C ASP A 247 -17.70 -3.96 5.46
N HIS A 248 -18.83 -4.37 6.02
CA HIS A 248 -19.16 -4.01 7.40
C HIS A 248 -18.25 -4.81 8.35
N LEU A 249 -17.17 -4.16 8.79
CA LEU A 249 -16.17 -4.78 9.65
C LEU A 249 -16.41 -4.35 11.11
N PRO A 250 -16.97 -5.23 11.97
CA PRO A 250 -17.21 -4.88 13.38
C PRO A 250 -15.89 -4.69 14.14
N ARG A 251 -14.85 -5.42 13.74
CA ARG A 251 -13.52 -5.34 14.34
C ARG A 251 -12.42 -5.55 13.32
N MET A 252 -11.37 -4.74 13.45
CA MET A 252 -10.18 -4.79 12.61
C MET A 252 -8.92 -4.77 13.47
N VAL A 253 -7.94 -5.59 13.11
CA VAL A 253 -6.60 -5.60 13.70
C VAL A 253 -5.61 -5.23 12.61
N LEU A 254 -4.83 -4.16 12.79
CA LEU A 254 -3.73 -3.81 11.88
C LEU A 254 -2.41 -4.35 12.41
N LEU A 255 -1.74 -5.19 11.62
CA LEU A 255 -0.39 -5.69 11.89
C LEU A 255 0.59 -5.08 10.90
N SER A 256 1.50 -4.20 11.35
CA SER A 256 2.42 -3.49 10.46
C SER A 256 3.75 -3.10 11.12
N ALA A 257 4.77 -2.94 10.29
CA ALA A 257 6.09 -2.44 10.65
C ALA A 257 6.43 -1.11 9.95
N GLN A 258 5.49 -0.51 9.24
CA GLN A 258 5.74 0.71 8.46
C GLN A 258 6.06 1.90 9.37
N ALA A 259 6.97 2.77 8.93
CA ALA A 259 7.09 4.09 9.55
C ALA A 259 5.94 4.98 9.06
N LEU A 260 5.05 5.40 9.96
CA LEU A 260 3.95 6.31 9.63
C LEU A 260 4.23 7.73 10.10
N THR A 261 3.94 8.69 9.22
CA THR A 261 3.86 10.12 9.55
C THR A 261 2.53 10.44 10.21
N ALA A 262 2.46 11.58 10.94
CA ALA A 262 1.22 12.04 11.57
C ALA A 262 0.05 12.19 10.56
N ASN A 263 0.34 12.63 9.33
CA ASN A 263 -0.67 12.75 8.28
C ASN A 263 -1.22 11.39 7.84
N GLN A 264 -0.37 10.36 7.81
CA GLN A 264 -0.80 8.99 7.46
C GLN A 264 -1.63 8.36 8.59
N VAL A 265 -1.26 8.61 9.85
CA VAL A 265 -2.08 8.21 11.01
C VAL A 265 -3.45 8.89 10.97
N GLN A 266 -3.51 10.18 10.64
CA GLN A 266 -4.78 10.89 10.47
C GLN A 266 -5.61 10.31 9.31
N ALA A 267 -4.96 9.89 8.22
CA ALA A 267 -5.64 9.26 7.10
C ALA A 267 -6.27 7.92 7.50
N ILE A 268 -5.61 7.11 8.34
CA ILE A 268 -6.18 5.87 8.92
C ILE A 268 -7.46 6.21 9.69
N ASN A 269 -7.42 7.19 10.59
CA ASN A 269 -8.59 7.58 11.38
C ASN A 269 -9.78 8.03 10.50
N LYS A 270 -9.48 8.70 9.38
CA LYS A 270 -10.52 9.20 8.46
C LYS A 270 -11.22 8.08 7.69
N VAL A 271 -10.53 6.99 7.38
CA VAL A 271 -11.09 5.87 6.58
C VAL A 271 -11.76 4.80 7.44
N LEU A 272 -11.49 4.78 8.76
CA LEU A 272 -12.17 3.90 9.70
C LEU A 272 -13.62 4.36 9.92
N ASN A 273 -14.55 3.40 9.97
CA ASN A 273 -15.92 3.67 10.39
C ASN A 273 -15.95 3.93 11.90
N SER A 274 -16.86 4.80 12.37
CA SER A 274 -16.98 5.14 13.79
C SER A 274 -17.34 3.96 14.69
N ASP A 275 -17.92 2.91 14.11
CA ASP A 275 -18.45 1.76 14.84
C ASP A 275 -17.50 0.55 14.78
N THR A 276 -16.37 0.67 14.07
CA THR A 276 -15.38 -0.40 13.95
C THR A 276 -14.42 -0.34 15.13
N GLN A 277 -14.34 -1.43 15.91
CA GLN A 277 -13.27 -1.58 16.88
C GLN A 277 -11.92 -1.76 16.16
N PHE A 278 -10.92 -0.92 16.48
CA PHE A 278 -9.64 -0.91 15.78
C PHE A 278 -8.46 -1.20 16.71
N ASP A 279 -7.97 -2.43 16.68
CA ASP A 279 -6.75 -2.84 17.37
C ASP A 279 -5.52 -2.68 16.45
N ALA A 280 -4.33 -2.54 17.02
CA ALA A 280 -3.10 -2.66 16.23
C ALA A 280 -1.97 -3.35 16.98
N VAL A 281 -1.17 -4.08 16.21
CA VAL A 281 0.09 -4.70 16.61
C VAL A 281 1.19 -4.10 15.74
N TRP A 282 2.18 -3.47 16.37
CA TRP A 282 3.21 -2.73 15.66
C TRP A 282 4.60 -3.29 15.89
N HIS A 283 5.39 -3.43 14.83
CA HIS A 283 6.82 -3.71 14.95
C HIS A 283 7.66 -2.44 14.95
N GLY A 284 8.73 -2.44 15.75
CA GLY A 284 9.79 -1.46 15.62
C GLY A 284 9.38 -0.08 16.15
N HIS A 285 9.57 0.96 15.34
CA HIS A 285 9.37 2.33 15.81
C HIS A 285 7.89 2.69 15.92
N ASP A 286 7.44 3.00 17.13
CA ASP A 286 6.08 3.43 17.45
C ASP A 286 5.68 4.70 16.67
N PRO A 287 4.69 4.63 15.76
CA PRO A 287 4.18 5.77 15.01
C PRO A 287 3.42 6.75 15.93
N GLN A 288 3.94 7.96 16.02
CA GLN A 288 3.35 9.03 16.84
C GLN A 288 1.87 9.25 16.52
N GLY A 289 1.03 9.14 17.55
CA GLY A 289 -0.41 9.40 17.47
C GLY A 289 -1.28 8.20 17.12
N LEU A 290 -0.70 7.05 16.73
CA LEU A 290 -1.50 5.87 16.40
C LEU A 290 -2.24 5.32 17.63
N ALA A 291 -1.59 5.31 18.79
CA ALA A 291 -2.21 4.92 20.06
C ALA A 291 -3.50 5.71 20.38
N LEU A 292 -3.52 7.01 20.06
CA LEU A 292 -4.70 7.86 20.26
C LEU A 292 -5.85 7.48 19.32
N VAL A 293 -5.54 7.12 18.06
CA VAL A 293 -6.55 6.63 17.12
C VAL A 293 -7.13 5.31 17.61
N ILE A 294 -6.30 4.38 18.07
CA ILE A 294 -6.74 3.09 18.61
C ILE A 294 -7.63 3.26 19.84
N GLU A 295 -7.25 4.14 20.76
CA GLU A 295 -8.06 4.47 21.94
C GLU A 295 -9.43 5.07 21.56
N GLN A 296 -9.47 5.97 20.56
CA GLN A 296 -10.72 6.55 20.05
C GLN A 296 -11.69 5.51 19.47
N HIS A 297 -11.15 4.43 18.88
CA HIS A 297 -11.91 3.32 18.31
C HIS A 297 -12.02 2.13 19.29
N GLY A 298 -11.78 2.35 20.59
CA GLY A 298 -11.98 1.34 21.64
C GLY A 298 -11.11 0.09 21.51
N GLY A 299 -9.99 0.16 20.79
CA GLY A 299 -9.10 -0.96 20.55
C GLY A 299 -7.94 -1.06 21.53
N LYS A 300 -7.13 -2.10 21.32
CA LYS A 300 -5.90 -2.40 22.04
C LYS A 300 -4.71 -2.15 21.14
N TYR A 301 -3.71 -1.46 21.68
CA TYR A 301 -2.44 -1.22 21.01
C TYR A 301 -1.32 -2.06 21.62
N VAL A 302 -0.61 -2.82 20.79
CA VAL A 302 0.52 -3.65 21.18
C VAL A 302 1.74 -3.25 20.35
N VAL A 303 2.86 -3.00 21.00
CA VAL A 303 4.15 -2.71 20.33
C VAL A 303 5.08 -3.86 20.65
N LEU A 304 5.58 -4.55 19.60
CA LEU A 304 6.59 -5.58 19.75
C LEU A 304 7.98 -4.94 19.66
N ALA A 305 8.80 -5.17 20.68
CA ALA A 305 10.17 -4.70 20.73
C ALA A 305 11.07 -5.60 19.87
N ASP A 306 12.08 -5.00 19.22
CA ASP A 306 13.09 -5.74 18.47
C ASP A 306 13.70 -6.84 19.37
N GLY A 307 13.51 -8.10 18.99
CA GLY A 307 14.06 -9.27 19.70
C GLY A 307 13.10 -10.00 20.66
N GLN A 308 11.81 -9.66 20.66
CA GLN A 308 10.76 -10.48 21.31
C GLN A 308 9.85 -11.09 20.24
N ASN A 309 10.22 -12.29 19.76
CA ASN A 309 9.34 -13.21 19.05
C ASN A 309 9.01 -14.40 19.95
#